data_AF-E8N8S5-F1
#
_entry.id   AF-E8N8S5-F1
#
_cell.length_a   1.000
_cell.length_b   1.000
_cell.length_c   1.000
_cell.angle_alpha   90.00
_cell.angle_beta   90.00
_cell.angle_gamma   90.00
#
_symmetry.space_group_name_H-M   'P 1'
#
loop_
_entity.id
_entity.type
_entity.pdbx_description
1 polymer ?
#
loop_
_entity_poly.entity_id
_entity_poly.type
_entity_poly.pdbx_seq_one_letter_code
_entity_poly.pdbx_strand_id
1 'polypeptide(L)'
;MQQTIKHFKTQKRTISGIAALAVASAIGAATVPTAALASPQEVNDVPPPLSAEQMSEHPGATWFAVSDGTVFGSEDKPLIPEPASAPDDGTVTPFLINDPIAWTACFVNHDEDYPLASYTYWGGSDPKIVELQCGYHSTANDTGHGWHHISAGHESQWRDRIKQLTSGDPTGAGWDDLMSFANDSNISSPLIDIPRGSNNTRCVSAPILMYDLQGNYEYTFNPSVIFSTDTNRVITSIPSSTPSC
;
A
#
# COMPACT_ATOMS: atom_id res chain seq x y z
N MET A 1 -14.74 -17.67 53.95
CA MET A 1 -14.52 -18.64 52.86
C MET A 1 -13.03 -18.98 52.87
N GLN A 2 -12.68 -20.19 53.30
CA GLN A 2 -11.33 -20.60 53.71
C GLN A 2 -10.41 -20.92 52.52
N GLN A 3 -9.16 -20.47 52.61
CA GLN A 3 -8.04 -20.84 51.73
C GLN A 3 -7.65 -22.31 51.93
N THR A 4 -7.28 -23.01 50.86
CA THR A 4 -6.58 -24.31 50.96
C THR A 4 -5.38 -24.33 50.02
N ILE A 5 -4.20 -24.39 50.62
CA ILE A 5 -2.88 -24.67 50.01
C ILE A 5 -2.67 -26.19 50.02
N LYS A 6 -2.27 -26.79 48.90
CA LYS A 6 -1.67 -28.15 48.83
C LYS A 6 -0.52 -28.11 47.82
N HIS A 7 0.72 -28.02 48.30
CA HIS A 7 1.69 -29.11 48.49
C HIS A 7 2.53 -29.46 47.26
N PHE A 8 3.77 -28.96 47.29
CA PHE A 8 4.94 -29.36 46.51
C PHE A 8 5.31 -30.83 46.77
N LYS A 9 5.67 -31.58 45.72
CA LYS A 9 6.54 -32.77 45.86
C LYS A 9 7.60 -32.79 44.76
N THR A 10 8.85 -32.67 45.21
CA THR A 10 10.10 -32.83 44.48
C THR A 10 10.36 -34.31 44.20
N GLN A 11 10.86 -34.67 43.01
CA GLN A 11 11.53 -35.95 42.80
C GLN A 11 12.94 -35.71 42.25
N LYS A 12 13.93 -36.02 43.08
CA LYS A 12 15.34 -36.24 42.74
C LYS A 12 15.57 -37.74 42.56
N ARG A 13 16.68 -38.08 41.86
CA ARG A 13 17.50 -39.33 41.88
C ARG A 13 17.34 -40.23 40.65
N THR A 14 18.37 -40.78 40.00
CA THR A 14 19.85 -40.73 40.10
C THR A 14 20.46 -41.28 38.79
N ILE A 15 21.70 -40.89 38.54
CA ILE A 15 22.66 -41.30 37.50
C ILE A 15 23.11 -42.76 37.61
N SER A 16 23.30 -43.47 36.49
CA SER A 16 24.30 -44.52 36.20
C SER A 16 24.08 -44.96 34.74
N GLY A 17 25.05 -45.17 33.85
CA GLY A 17 26.49 -45.24 33.92
C GLY A 17 27.03 -45.34 32.49
N ILE A 18 28.34 -45.16 32.40
CA ILE A 18 29.15 -44.92 31.20
C ILE A 18 29.29 -46.18 30.33
N ALA A 19 29.16 -46.02 29.01
CA ALA A 19 29.86 -46.86 28.03
C ALA A 19 30.55 -45.92 27.03
N ALA A 20 31.88 -45.82 27.16
CA ALA A 20 32.74 -45.14 26.22
C ALA A 20 32.82 -45.96 24.94
N LEU A 21 32.47 -45.36 23.80
CA LEU A 21 32.91 -45.83 22.50
C LEU A 21 33.68 -44.68 21.83
N ALA A 22 34.98 -44.87 21.74
CA ALA A 22 35.87 -44.00 20.99
C ALA A 22 35.49 -44.09 19.50
N VAL A 23 35.15 -42.96 18.88
CA VAL A 23 35.12 -42.82 17.43
C VAL A 23 36.13 -41.75 17.04
N ALA A 24 37.04 -42.17 16.17
CA ALA A 24 38.20 -41.46 15.71
C ALA A 24 37.86 -40.08 15.12
N SER A 25 38.76 -39.14 15.39
CA SER A 25 38.82 -37.82 14.77
C SER A 25 38.90 -37.93 13.26
N ALA A 26 37.88 -37.44 12.56
CA ALA A 26 38.02 -36.96 11.19
C ALA A 26 37.84 -35.44 11.24
N ILE A 27 38.95 -34.71 11.14
CA ILE A 27 38.95 -33.27 10.87
C ILE A 27 38.49 -33.13 9.41
N GLY A 28 37.18 -33.13 9.21
CA GLY A 28 36.58 -32.62 7.99
C GLY A 28 36.57 -31.11 8.09
N ALA A 29 37.42 -30.44 7.32
CA ALA A 29 37.27 -29.01 7.08
C ALA A 29 35.91 -28.80 6.39
N ALA A 30 34.89 -28.51 7.19
CA ALA A 30 33.62 -27.99 6.68
C ALA A 30 33.92 -26.58 6.18
N THR A 31 34.26 -26.48 4.90
CA THR A 31 34.10 -25.23 4.16
C THR A 31 32.62 -24.88 4.25
N VAL A 32 32.30 -23.98 5.17
CA VAL A 32 31.01 -23.28 5.16
C VAL A 32 30.90 -22.72 3.74
N PRO A 33 29.90 -23.10 2.94
CA PRO A 33 29.65 -22.38 1.71
C PRO A 33 29.39 -20.95 2.17
N THR A 34 30.33 -20.07 1.86
CA THR A 34 30.11 -18.64 1.92
C THR A 34 28.98 -18.43 0.93
N ALA A 35 27.74 -18.45 1.44
CA ALA A 35 26.63 -17.89 0.72
C ALA A 35 27.11 -16.49 0.39
N ALA A 36 27.41 -16.27 -0.90
CA ALA A 36 27.66 -14.95 -1.39
C ALA A 36 26.46 -14.15 -0.92
N LEU A 37 26.67 -13.28 0.06
CA LEU A 37 25.79 -12.17 0.32
C LEU A 37 25.65 -11.54 -1.06
N ALA A 38 24.48 -11.72 -1.68
CA ALA A 38 24.14 -10.97 -2.86
C ALA A 38 24.42 -9.52 -2.47
N SER A 39 25.36 -8.90 -3.20
CA SER A 39 25.64 -7.47 -3.03
C SER A 39 24.30 -6.75 -2.95
N PRO A 40 24.15 -5.74 -2.07
CA PRO A 40 23.05 -4.81 -2.21
C PRO A 40 23.08 -4.36 -3.66
N GLN A 41 22.00 -4.63 -4.42
CA GLN A 41 21.84 -4.02 -5.73
C GLN A 41 21.95 -2.52 -5.48
N GLU A 42 23.02 -1.95 -6.00
CA GLU A 42 23.27 -0.53 -6.01
C GLU A 42 22.11 0.07 -6.81
N VAL A 43 21.14 0.72 -6.12
CA VAL A 43 20.01 1.40 -6.75
C VAL A 43 20.54 2.69 -7.38
N ASN A 44 21.34 2.55 -8.42
CA ASN A 44 21.88 3.65 -9.24
C ASN A 44 21.37 3.59 -10.68
N ASP A 45 20.51 2.63 -11.02
CA ASP A 45 19.86 2.58 -12.32
C ASP A 45 18.60 3.46 -12.28
N VAL A 46 18.72 4.65 -12.87
CA VAL A 46 17.56 5.46 -13.23
C VAL A 46 16.64 4.57 -14.09
N PRO A 47 15.36 4.41 -13.73
CA PRO A 47 14.42 3.63 -14.51
C PRO A 47 14.42 4.08 -15.98
N PRO A 48 14.34 3.16 -16.95
CA PRO A 48 14.27 3.55 -18.34
C PRO A 48 13.02 4.41 -18.58
N PRO A 49 13.08 5.39 -19.50
CA PRO A 49 11.89 6.15 -19.86
C PRO A 49 10.80 5.23 -20.43
N LEU A 50 9.55 5.65 -20.30
CA LEU A 50 8.41 4.95 -20.90
C LEU A 50 8.57 4.90 -22.44
N SER A 51 8.14 3.80 -23.04
CA SER A 51 8.16 3.67 -24.50
C SER A 51 7.07 4.53 -25.15
N ALA A 52 7.28 4.94 -26.39
CA ALA A 52 6.27 5.67 -27.16
C ALA A 52 4.96 4.90 -27.33
N GLU A 53 5.01 3.56 -27.33
CA GLU A 53 3.83 2.69 -27.37
C GLU A 53 3.01 2.84 -26.08
N GLN A 54 3.65 2.69 -24.91
CA GLN A 54 3.02 2.92 -23.61
C GLN A 54 2.42 4.32 -23.49
N MET A 55 3.15 5.35 -23.93
CA MET A 55 2.62 6.72 -23.92
C MET A 55 1.45 6.92 -24.89
N SER A 56 1.40 6.17 -26.00
CA SER A 56 0.33 6.30 -27.00
C SER A 56 -0.97 5.61 -26.61
N GLU A 57 -0.91 4.62 -25.70
CA GLU A 57 -2.09 3.95 -25.11
C GLU A 57 -2.88 4.91 -24.21
N HIS A 58 -2.23 5.98 -23.76
CA HIS A 58 -2.74 7.01 -22.89
C HIS A 58 -2.66 8.38 -23.61
N PRO A 59 -3.58 8.66 -24.56
CA PRO A 59 -3.61 9.93 -25.24
C PRO A 59 -4.32 10.99 -24.38
N GLY A 60 -3.54 11.88 -23.78
CA GLY A 60 -4.07 13.03 -23.02
C GLY A 60 -3.58 13.12 -21.58
N ALA A 61 -2.68 12.24 -21.17
CA ALA A 61 -2.05 12.27 -19.87
C ALA A 61 -1.49 13.64 -19.57
N THR A 62 -1.51 14.00 -18.29
CA THR A 62 -0.72 15.09 -17.71
C THR A 62 0.46 14.55 -16.86
N TRP A 63 0.47 13.25 -16.57
CA TRP A 63 1.54 12.51 -15.89
C TRP A 63 1.30 11.00 -15.94
N PHE A 64 2.33 10.21 -15.64
CA PHE A 64 2.25 8.75 -15.52
C PHE A 64 2.79 8.25 -14.18
N ALA A 65 2.16 7.20 -13.66
CA ALA A 65 2.64 6.42 -12.52
C ALA A 65 2.88 4.97 -12.94
N VAL A 66 3.94 4.36 -12.41
CA VAL A 66 4.31 2.98 -12.73
C VAL A 66 4.59 2.21 -11.46
N SER A 67 4.09 0.98 -11.39
CA SER A 67 4.43 0.04 -10.32
C SER A 67 4.33 -1.40 -10.81
N ASP A 68 5.33 -2.21 -10.47
CA ASP A 68 5.44 -3.63 -10.88
C ASP A 68 5.18 -3.86 -12.38
N GLY A 69 5.70 -2.95 -13.22
CA GLY A 69 5.52 -2.99 -14.68
C GLY A 69 4.13 -2.55 -15.19
N THR A 70 3.18 -2.29 -14.30
CA THR A 70 1.87 -1.71 -14.63
C THR A 70 2.01 -0.20 -14.75
N VAL A 71 1.50 0.36 -15.85
CA VAL A 71 1.48 1.80 -16.12
C VAL A 71 0.07 2.33 -15.88
N PHE A 72 -0.02 3.49 -15.23
CA PHE A 72 -1.24 4.28 -15.05
C PHE A 72 -1.02 5.66 -15.65
N GLY A 73 -1.86 6.04 -16.61
CA GLY A 73 -1.98 7.40 -17.12
C GLY A 73 -3.06 8.18 -16.38
N SER A 74 -2.84 9.46 -16.11
CA SER A 74 -3.81 10.35 -15.44
C SER A 74 -5.21 10.44 -16.08
N GLU A 75 -5.37 9.97 -17.31
CA GLU A 75 -6.58 9.95 -18.13
C GLU A 75 -7.23 8.57 -18.23
N ASP A 76 -6.63 7.52 -17.65
CA ASP A 76 -7.16 6.14 -17.68
C ASP A 76 -8.54 6.01 -17.04
N LYS A 77 -8.96 7.05 -16.31
CA LYS A 77 -10.37 7.32 -16.09
C LYS A 77 -10.71 8.61 -16.83
N PRO A 78 -11.72 8.58 -17.71
CA PRO A 78 -12.02 9.71 -18.56
C PRO A 78 -12.13 10.98 -17.70
N LEU A 79 -11.41 12.03 -18.11
CA LEU A 79 -11.88 13.40 -17.93
C LEU A 79 -13.28 13.40 -18.52
N ILE A 80 -14.31 13.28 -17.69
CA ILE A 80 -15.67 13.13 -18.19
C ILE A 80 -15.96 14.31 -19.12
N PRO A 81 -16.35 14.09 -20.39
CA PRO A 81 -17.12 15.10 -21.10
C PRO A 81 -18.46 15.20 -20.36
N GLU A 82 -18.75 16.37 -19.79
CA GLU A 82 -19.96 16.66 -19.00
C GLU A 82 -21.19 15.84 -19.44
N PRO A 83 -22.06 15.47 -18.47
CA PRO A 83 -23.36 16.11 -18.56
C PRO A 83 -24.00 16.48 -17.21
N ALA A 84 -24.56 17.70 -17.20
CA ALA A 84 -25.68 18.18 -16.38
C ALA A 84 -25.52 18.15 -14.85
N SER A 85 -24.69 19.07 -14.35
CA SER A 85 -24.68 19.66 -12.98
C SER A 85 -24.32 18.73 -11.79
N ALA A 86 -23.38 19.09 -10.92
CA ALA A 86 -22.42 20.21 -10.88
C ALA A 86 -21.14 19.76 -10.13
N PRO A 87 -19.98 20.43 -10.31
CA PRO A 87 -19.76 21.68 -9.57
C PRO A 87 -19.05 22.82 -10.35
N ASP A 88 -19.30 24.09 -9.98
CA ASP A 88 -18.50 25.30 -10.29
C ASP A 88 -18.23 26.06 -8.96
N ASP A 89 -17.21 26.89 -8.71
CA ASP A 89 -15.93 27.20 -9.37
C ASP A 89 -14.87 27.13 -8.23
N GLY A 90 -13.73 26.48 -8.48
CA GLY A 90 -12.66 26.24 -7.48
C GLY A 90 -12.70 24.90 -6.74
N THR A 91 -13.58 23.98 -7.11
CA THR A 91 -13.65 22.63 -6.52
C THR A 91 -12.82 21.64 -7.32
N VAL A 92 -11.92 20.93 -6.64
CA VAL A 92 -11.20 19.82 -7.25
C VAL A 92 -12.09 18.60 -7.22
N THR A 93 -12.44 18.08 -8.38
CA THR A 93 -13.18 16.83 -8.55
C THR A 93 -12.26 15.64 -8.20
N PRO A 94 -12.66 14.75 -7.28
CA PRO A 94 -12.01 13.46 -7.10
C PRO A 94 -12.34 12.59 -8.32
N PHE A 95 -11.33 12.21 -9.10
CA PHE A 95 -11.56 11.48 -10.35
C PHE A 95 -11.83 9.97 -10.12
N LEU A 96 -11.63 9.47 -8.89
CA LEU A 96 -12.11 8.16 -8.43
C LEU A 96 -13.63 8.12 -8.26
N ILE A 97 -14.23 9.23 -7.81
CA ILE A 97 -15.67 9.37 -7.60
C ILE A 97 -16.27 10.09 -8.80
N ASN A 98 -16.21 9.44 -9.96
CA ASN A 98 -16.58 10.04 -11.23
C ASN A 98 -17.99 9.67 -11.71
N ASP A 99 -18.74 8.84 -10.98
CA ASP A 99 -20.12 8.52 -11.31
C ASP A 99 -21.14 9.10 -10.28
N PRO A 100 -22.36 9.48 -10.72
CA PRO A 100 -23.35 10.08 -9.83
C PRO A 100 -23.81 9.18 -8.68
N ILE A 101 -23.73 7.85 -8.80
CA ILE A 101 -24.16 6.91 -7.77
C ILE A 101 -23.13 6.91 -6.64
N ALA A 102 -21.84 6.78 -6.97
CA ALA A 102 -20.77 6.89 -5.98
C ALA A 102 -20.76 8.26 -5.30
N TRP A 103 -20.97 9.34 -6.06
CA TRP A 103 -21.09 10.68 -5.49
C TRP A 103 -22.25 10.78 -4.49
N THR A 104 -23.43 10.32 -4.89
CA THR A 104 -24.61 10.33 -4.04
C THR A 104 -24.39 9.48 -2.79
N ALA A 105 -23.78 8.31 -2.92
CA ALA A 105 -23.44 7.46 -1.79
C ALA A 105 -22.50 8.16 -0.80
N CYS A 106 -21.36 8.67 -1.27
CA CYS A 106 -20.33 9.22 -0.38
C CYS A 106 -20.70 10.58 0.24
N PHE A 107 -21.41 11.45 -0.50
CA PHE A 107 -21.57 12.87 -0.11
C PHE A 107 -23.01 13.27 0.21
N VAL A 108 -24.02 12.56 -0.32
CA VAL A 108 -25.44 12.89 -0.07
C VAL A 108 -26.01 11.96 1.00
N ASN A 109 -25.80 10.66 0.83
CA ASN A 109 -26.33 9.63 1.74
C ASN A 109 -25.37 9.35 2.91
N HIS A 110 -24.09 9.71 2.78
CA HIS A 110 -23.04 9.36 3.73
C HIS A 110 -22.97 7.84 3.99
N ASP A 111 -23.09 7.05 2.93
CA ASP A 111 -22.96 5.60 2.99
C ASP A 111 -21.49 5.21 3.14
N GLU A 112 -21.06 5.02 4.38
CA GLU A 112 -19.66 4.73 4.74
C GLU A 112 -19.15 3.42 4.11
N ASP A 113 -20.04 2.44 3.89
CA ASP A 113 -19.67 1.11 3.41
C ASP A 113 -19.72 0.99 1.87
N TYR A 114 -20.15 2.03 1.15
CA TYR A 114 -20.23 2.00 -0.31
C TYR A 114 -18.83 1.81 -0.94
N PRO A 115 -18.62 0.78 -1.77
CA PRO A 115 -17.32 0.47 -2.34
C PRO A 115 -16.98 1.40 -3.52
N LEU A 116 -15.77 1.96 -3.50
CA LEU A 116 -15.21 2.81 -4.56
C LEU A 116 -14.19 2.06 -5.42
N ALA A 117 -13.44 1.13 -4.81
CA ALA A 117 -12.47 0.28 -5.51
C ALA A 117 -12.21 -1.01 -4.72
N SER A 118 -11.78 -2.06 -5.42
CA SER A 118 -11.49 -3.38 -4.85
C SER A 118 -10.10 -3.84 -5.29
N TYR A 119 -9.31 -4.35 -4.35
CA TYR A 119 -7.92 -4.76 -4.56
C TYR A 119 -7.72 -6.20 -4.10
N THR A 120 -6.84 -6.96 -4.74
CA THR A 120 -6.65 -8.39 -4.43
C THR A 120 -5.41 -8.61 -3.56
N TYR A 121 -5.58 -8.96 -2.30
CA TYR A 121 -4.47 -9.25 -1.38
C TYR A 121 -4.10 -10.75 -1.36
N TRP A 122 -2.82 -11.05 -1.63
CA TRP A 122 -2.28 -12.42 -1.71
C TRP A 122 -1.47 -12.84 -0.46
N GLY A 123 -1.98 -12.58 0.75
CA GLY A 123 -1.29 -12.91 2.01
C GLY A 123 -1.39 -14.36 2.51
N GLY A 124 -1.93 -15.28 1.71
CA GLY A 124 -2.21 -16.67 2.10
C GLY A 124 -2.50 -17.56 0.90
N SER A 125 -3.07 -18.76 1.15
CA SER A 125 -3.44 -19.69 0.06
C SER A 125 -4.60 -19.19 -0.79
N ASP A 126 -5.49 -18.39 -0.20
CA ASP A 126 -6.67 -17.82 -0.86
C ASP A 126 -6.56 -16.30 -0.90
N PRO A 127 -6.78 -15.68 -2.08
CA PRO A 127 -6.78 -14.22 -2.20
C PRO A 127 -7.97 -13.62 -1.43
N LYS A 128 -7.75 -12.47 -0.81
CA LYS A 128 -8.79 -11.65 -0.19
C LYS A 128 -9.04 -10.41 -1.03
N ILE A 129 -10.30 -9.99 -1.14
CA ILE A 129 -10.63 -8.68 -1.70
C ILE A 129 -10.62 -7.65 -0.58
N VAL A 130 -9.85 -6.59 -0.72
CA VAL A 130 -9.79 -5.43 0.17
C VAL A 130 -10.42 -4.25 -0.54
N GLU A 131 -11.35 -3.55 0.10
CA GLU A 131 -12.10 -2.47 -0.53
C GLU A 131 -11.69 -1.09 -0.01
N LEU A 132 -11.53 -0.14 -0.92
CA LEU A 132 -11.62 1.28 -0.58
C LEU A 132 -13.09 1.66 -0.62
N GLN A 133 -13.64 2.06 0.52
CA GLN A 133 -15.02 2.50 0.66
C GLN A 133 -15.07 4.03 0.82
N CYS A 134 -16.26 4.65 0.73
CA CYS A 134 -16.43 6.07 1.08
C CYS A 134 -15.85 6.35 2.48
N GLY A 135 -16.16 5.49 3.44
CA GLY A 135 -15.69 5.56 4.82
C GLY A 135 -16.14 6.82 5.55
N TYR A 136 -15.45 7.15 6.63
CA TYR A 136 -15.72 8.36 7.42
C TYR A 136 -14.45 8.85 8.10
N HIS A 137 -14.47 10.11 8.53
CA HIS A 137 -13.44 10.69 9.39
C HIS A 137 -14.06 11.33 10.64
N SER A 138 -13.64 10.87 11.81
CA SER A 138 -13.98 11.47 13.10
C SER A 138 -12.88 12.42 13.55
N THR A 139 -13.16 13.72 13.49
CA THR A 139 -12.24 14.78 13.95
C THR A 139 -12.03 14.78 15.46
N ALA A 140 -12.94 14.18 16.24
CA ALA A 140 -12.83 14.14 17.69
C ALA A 140 -11.67 13.28 18.19
N ASN A 141 -11.32 12.22 17.44
CA ASN A 141 -10.29 11.26 17.84
C ASN A 141 -9.27 10.98 16.74
N ASP A 142 -9.33 11.68 15.61
CA ASP A 142 -8.51 11.41 14.42
C ASP A 142 -8.57 9.92 14.01
N THR A 143 -9.79 9.41 13.92
CA THR A 143 -10.07 8.01 13.57
C THR A 143 -10.99 7.94 12.38
N GLY A 144 -10.93 6.84 11.64
CA GLY A 144 -11.76 6.66 10.46
C GLY A 144 -11.25 5.53 9.59
N HIS A 145 -11.83 5.43 8.41
CA HIS A 145 -11.35 4.57 7.34
C HIS A 145 -11.82 5.11 6.00
N GLY A 146 -11.36 4.48 4.92
CA GLY A 146 -11.83 4.78 3.57
C GLY A 146 -11.44 6.17 3.04
N TRP A 147 -12.08 6.56 1.96
CA TRP A 147 -11.74 7.76 1.19
C TRP A 147 -11.83 9.03 2.04
N HIS A 148 -12.88 9.21 2.84
CA HIS A 148 -13.04 10.40 3.70
C HIS A 148 -11.94 10.54 4.74
N HIS A 149 -11.48 9.43 5.33
CA HIS A 149 -10.36 9.47 6.28
C HIS A 149 -9.04 9.83 5.60
N ILE A 150 -8.79 9.27 4.42
CA ILE A 150 -7.59 9.55 3.62
C ILE A 150 -7.60 11.00 3.15
N SER A 151 -8.73 11.49 2.64
CA SER A 151 -8.86 12.88 2.19
C SER A 151 -8.57 13.85 3.35
N ALA A 152 -9.18 13.64 4.51
CA ALA A 152 -9.00 14.50 5.67
C ALA A 152 -7.54 14.56 6.17
N GLY A 153 -6.79 13.46 6.13
CA GLY A 153 -5.44 13.37 6.67
C GLY A 153 -4.30 13.57 5.66
N HIS A 154 -4.52 13.18 4.40
CA HIS A 154 -3.43 12.92 3.44
C HIS A 154 -3.69 13.45 2.02
N GLU A 155 -4.84 14.07 1.73
CA GLU A 155 -5.13 14.63 0.41
C GLU A 155 -4.04 15.60 -0.07
N SER A 156 -3.65 16.55 0.78
CA SER A 156 -2.62 17.54 0.42
C SER A 156 -1.30 16.86 0.07
N GLN A 157 -0.93 15.81 0.79
CA GLN A 157 0.29 15.05 0.55
C GLN A 157 0.23 14.28 -0.77
N TRP A 158 -0.94 13.74 -1.14
CA TRP A 158 -1.14 13.06 -2.42
C TRP A 158 -1.08 14.05 -3.58
N ARG A 159 -1.75 15.21 -3.45
CA ARG A 159 -1.65 16.30 -4.42
C ARG A 159 -0.21 16.77 -4.60
N ASP A 160 0.53 16.86 -3.51
CA ASP A 160 1.92 17.32 -3.53
C ASP A 160 2.83 16.35 -4.28
N ARG A 161 2.49 15.05 -4.39
CA ARG A 161 3.20 14.14 -5.29
C ARG A 161 3.00 14.60 -6.74
N ILE A 162 1.76 14.76 -7.20
CA ILE A 162 1.51 15.19 -8.58
C ILE A 162 2.17 16.54 -8.89
N LYS A 163 2.11 17.50 -7.95
CA LYS A 163 2.72 18.83 -8.10
C LYS A 163 4.25 18.85 -8.12
N GLN A 164 4.92 17.77 -7.71
CA GLN A 164 6.39 17.66 -7.78
C GLN A 164 6.90 17.47 -9.22
N LEU A 165 6.03 17.04 -10.14
CA LEU A 165 6.39 16.82 -11.54
C LEU A 165 6.68 18.13 -12.27
N THR A 166 7.76 18.17 -13.07
CA THR A 166 8.20 19.41 -13.74
C THR A 166 7.22 19.87 -14.83
N SER A 167 6.51 18.94 -15.45
CA SER A 167 5.46 19.19 -16.44
C SER A 167 4.05 18.78 -15.95
N GLY A 168 3.86 18.62 -14.63
CA GLY A 168 2.65 18.03 -14.08
C GLY A 168 1.45 18.96 -13.97
N ASP A 169 0.42 18.46 -13.32
CA ASP A 169 -0.77 19.24 -12.97
C ASP A 169 -0.50 20.12 -11.72
N PRO A 170 -0.48 21.45 -11.86
CA PRO A 170 -0.21 22.35 -10.73
C PRO A 170 -1.31 22.34 -9.66
N THR A 171 -2.50 21.82 -9.98
CA THR A 171 -3.60 21.69 -9.02
C THR A 171 -3.48 20.40 -8.20
N GLY A 172 -2.73 19.40 -8.71
CA GLY A 172 -2.70 18.05 -8.18
C GLY A 172 -4.06 17.37 -8.25
N ALA A 173 -4.87 17.68 -9.25
CA ALA A 173 -6.11 16.96 -9.49
C ALA A 173 -5.79 15.52 -9.90
N GLY A 174 -6.67 14.58 -9.54
CA GLY A 174 -6.40 13.14 -9.66
C GLY A 174 -5.57 12.54 -8.52
N TRP A 175 -5.39 13.27 -7.41
CA TRP A 175 -4.69 12.75 -6.22
C TRP A 175 -5.29 11.44 -5.71
N ASP A 176 -6.61 11.30 -5.81
CA ASP A 176 -7.38 10.16 -5.33
C ASP A 176 -7.30 8.97 -6.27
N ASP A 177 -7.12 9.20 -7.57
CA ASP A 177 -6.79 8.13 -8.51
C ASP A 177 -5.35 7.66 -8.35
N LEU A 178 -4.39 8.58 -8.19
CA LEU A 178 -3.01 8.19 -7.86
C LEU A 178 -2.97 7.36 -6.56
N MET A 179 -3.76 7.77 -5.56
CA MET A 179 -3.92 7.04 -4.31
C MET A 179 -4.57 5.67 -4.51
N SER A 180 -5.60 5.56 -5.34
CA SER A 180 -6.26 4.29 -5.67
C SER A 180 -5.33 3.34 -6.42
N PHE A 181 -4.60 3.83 -7.42
CA PHE A 181 -3.57 3.08 -8.14
C PHE A 181 -2.47 2.58 -7.19
N ALA A 182 -1.99 3.47 -6.31
CA ALA A 182 -1.02 3.10 -5.28
C ALA A 182 -1.57 2.02 -4.34
N ASN A 183 -2.83 2.13 -3.91
CA ASN A 183 -3.47 1.09 -3.09
C ASN A 183 -3.49 -0.26 -3.80
N ASP A 184 -3.89 -0.31 -5.07
CA ASP A 184 -3.91 -1.56 -5.83
C ASP A 184 -2.53 -2.18 -5.89
N SER A 185 -1.54 -1.44 -6.39
CA SER A 185 -0.16 -1.94 -6.47
C SER A 185 0.35 -2.43 -5.11
N ASN A 186 0.17 -1.65 -4.05
CA ASN A 186 0.76 -1.94 -2.75
C ASN A 186 0.03 -3.09 -2.03
N ILE A 187 -1.27 -3.25 -2.23
CA ILE A 187 -2.04 -4.37 -1.67
C ILE A 187 -1.82 -5.64 -2.48
N SER A 188 -1.78 -5.53 -3.81
CA SER A 188 -1.73 -6.67 -4.72
C SER A 188 -0.33 -7.26 -4.87
N SER A 189 0.71 -6.42 -4.85
CA SER A 189 2.13 -6.81 -5.01
C SER A 189 3.06 -6.01 -4.07
N PRO A 190 2.92 -6.14 -2.73
CA PRO A 190 3.76 -5.42 -1.79
C PRO A 190 5.23 -5.86 -1.83
N LEU A 191 6.16 -4.89 -1.72
CA LEU A 191 7.56 -5.16 -1.39
C LEU A 191 7.74 -5.34 0.13
N ILE A 192 7.01 -4.56 0.92
CA ILE A 192 6.93 -4.63 2.37
C ILE A 192 5.51 -5.02 2.74
N ASP A 193 5.36 -6.02 3.61
CA ASP A 193 4.07 -6.42 4.16
C ASP A 193 4.23 -6.83 5.63
N ILE A 194 3.78 -5.97 6.56
CA ILE A 194 4.01 -6.12 8.00
C ILE A 194 2.67 -6.05 8.78
N PRO A 195 2.42 -6.99 9.72
CA PRO A 195 1.27 -6.89 10.63
C PRO A 195 1.43 -5.70 11.60
N ARG A 196 0.36 -4.92 11.81
CA ARG A 196 0.36 -3.81 12.76
C ARG A 196 -0.48 -4.13 14.01
N GLY A 197 0.21 -4.48 15.08
CA GLY A 197 -0.36 -4.60 16.42
C GLY A 197 -1.46 -5.66 16.56
N SER A 198 -2.34 -5.48 17.56
CA SER A 198 -3.35 -6.45 17.99
C SER A 198 -4.67 -6.42 17.20
N ASN A 199 -4.84 -5.51 16.24
CA ASN A 199 -6.15 -5.18 15.66
C ASN A 199 -6.34 -5.76 14.25
N ASN A 200 -5.63 -6.83 13.91
CA ASN A 200 -5.72 -7.50 12.60
C ASN A 200 -5.64 -6.52 11.43
N THR A 201 -4.67 -5.61 11.49
CA THR A 201 -4.35 -4.69 10.40
C THR A 201 -2.98 -5.01 9.84
N ARG A 202 -2.81 -4.67 8.57
CA ARG A 202 -1.54 -4.80 7.86
C ARG A 202 -1.14 -3.46 7.30
N CYS A 203 0.16 -3.24 7.22
CA CYS A 203 0.75 -2.16 6.45
C CYS A 203 1.54 -2.76 5.31
N VAL A 204 1.28 -2.26 4.12
CA VAL A 204 1.96 -2.65 2.90
C VAL A 204 2.59 -1.44 2.22
N SER A 205 3.73 -1.66 1.56
CA SER A 205 4.45 -0.64 0.82
C SER A 205 5.20 -1.23 -0.38
N ALA A 206 5.16 -0.53 -1.50
CA ALA A 206 5.85 -0.81 -2.75
C ALA A 206 6.14 0.52 -3.47
N PRO A 207 7.25 0.62 -4.22
CA PRO A 207 7.60 1.85 -4.91
C PRO A 207 6.62 2.19 -6.02
N ILE A 208 6.29 3.48 -6.14
CA ILE A 208 5.59 4.09 -7.27
C ILE A 208 6.56 5.03 -7.96
N LEU A 209 6.84 4.76 -9.23
CA LEU A 209 7.70 5.57 -10.08
C LEU A 209 6.83 6.58 -10.83
N MET A 210 7.27 7.83 -10.86
CA MET A 210 6.54 8.92 -11.48
C MET A 210 7.31 9.44 -12.69
N TYR A 211 6.58 9.67 -13.79
CA TYR A 211 7.13 10.12 -15.05
C TYR A 211 6.40 11.36 -15.58
N ASP A 212 7.14 12.20 -16.30
CA ASP A 212 6.60 13.35 -17.01
C ASP A 212 5.88 12.94 -18.32
N LEU A 213 5.39 13.94 -19.05
CA LEU A 213 4.68 13.73 -20.32
C LEU A 213 5.53 13.35 -21.51
N GLN A 214 6.83 13.39 -21.35
CA GLN A 214 7.79 12.93 -22.33
C GLN A 214 8.26 11.50 -21.98
N GLY A 215 7.69 10.90 -20.93
CA GLY A 215 8.06 9.59 -20.43
C GLY A 215 9.38 9.59 -19.67
N ASN A 216 9.91 10.75 -19.26
CA ASN A 216 11.12 10.82 -18.46
C ASN A 216 10.80 10.51 -17.01
N TYR A 217 11.68 9.72 -16.38
CA TYR A 217 11.61 9.49 -14.95
C TYR A 217 11.87 10.77 -14.17
N GLU A 218 11.03 11.05 -13.17
CA GLU A 218 11.13 12.23 -12.32
C GLU A 218 11.54 11.85 -10.90
N TYR A 219 10.75 11.00 -10.24
CA TYR A 219 11.04 10.54 -8.88
C TYR A 219 10.29 9.25 -8.54
N THR A 220 10.67 8.66 -7.41
CA THR A 220 9.98 7.50 -6.81
C THR A 220 9.50 7.88 -5.41
N PHE A 221 8.33 7.39 -5.02
CA PHE A 221 7.85 7.43 -3.64
C PHE A 221 7.33 6.05 -3.21
N ASN A 222 7.17 5.84 -1.90
CA ASN A 222 6.87 4.54 -1.31
C ASN A 222 5.65 4.69 -0.38
N PRO A 223 4.43 4.68 -0.92
CA PRO A 223 3.24 4.85 -0.11
C PRO A 223 3.11 3.75 0.96
N SER A 224 2.50 4.11 2.08
CA SER A 224 2.14 3.19 3.16
C SER A 224 0.63 3.02 3.14
N VAL A 225 0.17 1.82 2.79
CA VAL A 225 -1.26 1.51 2.74
C VAL A 225 -1.59 0.60 3.91
N ILE A 226 -2.54 1.02 4.73
CA ILE A 226 -2.95 0.28 5.93
C ILE A 226 -4.38 -0.19 5.72
N PHE A 227 -4.61 -1.49 5.88
CA PHE A 227 -5.93 -2.09 5.73
C PHE A 227 -6.21 -3.10 6.85
N SER A 228 -7.50 -3.35 7.11
CA SER A 228 -7.93 -4.40 8.03
C SER A 228 -8.10 -5.73 7.30
N THR A 229 -7.57 -6.81 7.88
CA THR A 229 -7.78 -8.18 7.37
C THR A 229 -9.04 -8.86 7.91
N ASP A 230 -9.71 -8.22 8.88
CA ASP A 230 -10.98 -8.69 9.48
C ASP A 230 -12.17 -8.13 8.71
N THR A 231 -12.17 -6.81 8.47
CA THR A 231 -13.25 -6.11 7.76
C THR A 231 -12.94 -5.89 6.29
N ASN A 232 -11.78 -6.36 5.81
CA ASN A 232 -11.37 -6.30 4.41
C ASN A 232 -11.49 -4.90 3.78
N ARG A 233 -11.10 -3.86 4.52
CA ARG A 233 -11.20 -2.47 4.06
C ARG A 233 -9.91 -1.70 4.24
N VAL A 234 -9.67 -0.77 3.32
CA VAL A 234 -8.60 0.23 3.45
C VAL A 234 -8.94 1.17 4.61
N ILE A 235 -7.99 1.30 5.54
CA ILE A 235 -8.09 2.23 6.67
C ILE A 235 -7.50 3.57 6.25
N THR A 236 -6.25 3.58 5.79
CA THR A 236 -5.59 4.81 5.34
C THR A 236 -4.52 4.53 4.27
N SER A 237 -4.14 5.55 3.53
CA SER A 237 -3.14 5.52 2.47
C SER A 237 -2.32 6.80 2.50
N ILE A 238 -1.02 6.66 2.73
CA ILE A 238 -0.10 7.77 3.01
C ILE A 238 0.96 7.78 1.90
N PRO A 239 1.17 8.89 1.16
CA PRO A 239 2.14 8.95 0.08
C PRO A 239 3.55 9.22 0.63
N SER A 240 4.05 8.33 1.50
CA SER A 240 5.37 8.44 2.10
C SER A 240 6.48 8.39 1.04
N SER A 241 7.59 9.08 1.27
CA SER A 241 8.80 8.95 0.44
C SER A 241 9.68 7.80 0.90
N THR A 242 9.62 7.45 2.18
CA THR A 242 10.36 6.32 2.75
C THR A 242 9.46 5.10 2.82
N PRO A 243 9.97 3.91 2.45
CA PRO A 243 9.24 2.66 2.62
C PRO A 243 9.13 2.37 4.12
N SER A 244 8.03 2.82 4.72
CA SER A 244 7.81 2.75 6.16
C SER A 244 6.49 2.06 6.47
N CYS A 245 6.60 1.00 7.25
CA CYS A 245 5.57 0.36 8.05
C CYS A 245 6.17 0.14 9.44
#